data_AF-A0AAV8ZPD1-F1
#
_entry.id   AF-A0AAV8ZPD1-F1
#
_cell.length_a   1.000
_cell.length_b   1.000
_cell.length_c   1.000
_cell.angle_alpha   90.00
_cell.angle_beta   90.00
_cell.angle_gamma   90.00
#
_symmetry.space_group_name_H-M   'P 1'
#
loop_
_entity.id
_entity.type
_entity.pdbx_description
1 polymer ?
#
loop_
_entity_poly.entity_id
_entity_poly.type
_entity_poly.pdbx_seq_one_letter_code
_entity_poly.pdbx_strand_id
1 'polypeptide(L)'
;MGPYSTNNLNNNDEIRLLIQQQDAYTAVFCSSLHMRGQLLKTDETVSITAFFDKMGLLFLFDEIRYEMNCIVVDKCRNPGLTALMKGYVSFNQNEAIRLENVGWTDGNFADNMVTLMYAYR
;
A
#
# COMPACT_ATOMS: atom_id res chain seq x y z
N MET A 1 15.22 -26.97 9.74
CA MET A 1 14.08 -26.14 9.29
C MET A 1 14.11 -24.86 10.11
N GLY A 2 14.46 -23.72 9.51
CA GLY A 2 14.41 -22.42 10.22
C GLY A 2 12.97 -21.95 10.40
N PRO A 3 12.63 -21.18 11.44
CA PRO A 3 11.25 -21.03 11.92
C PRO A 3 10.31 -20.14 11.07
N TYR A 4 10.69 -19.68 9.88
CA TYR A 4 9.83 -18.85 9.03
C TYR A 4 10.06 -19.19 7.56
N SER A 5 9.34 -20.19 7.06
CA SER A 5 9.33 -20.53 5.65
C SER A 5 8.37 -19.60 4.90
N THR A 6 8.89 -18.52 4.32
CA THR A 6 8.13 -17.54 3.51
C THR A 6 7.86 -18.01 2.07
N ASN A 7 8.08 -19.29 1.77
CA ASN A 7 8.16 -19.72 0.37
C ASN A 7 6.81 -19.82 -0.34
N ASN A 8 5.68 -19.86 0.38
CA ASN A 8 4.33 -19.88 -0.19
C ASN A 8 3.38 -19.01 0.64
N LEU A 9 3.18 -17.76 0.23
CA LEU A 9 2.09 -16.91 0.75
C LEU A 9 0.85 -17.11 -0.12
N ASN A 10 -0.28 -17.40 0.51
CA ASN A 10 -1.59 -17.51 -0.11
C ASN A 10 -2.51 -16.36 0.31
N ASN A 11 -3.68 -16.28 -0.31
CA ASN A 11 -4.70 -15.30 0.06
C ASN A 11 -5.13 -15.48 1.53
N ASN A 12 -5.25 -14.36 2.25
CA ASN A 12 -5.57 -14.28 3.68
C ASN A 12 -4.47 -14.75 4.64
N ASP A 13 -3.28 -15.07 4.14
CA ASP A 13 -2.15 -15.35 5.02
C ASP A 13 -1.67 -14.07 5.73
N GLU A 14 -1.27 -14.22 6.98
CA GLU A 14 -0.72 -13.13 7.77
C GLU A 14 0.80 -13.04 7.57
N ILE A 15 1.28 -11.87 7.16
CA ILE A 15 2.72 -11.58 7.05
C ILE A 15 3.17 -10.86 8.32
N ARG A 16 4.05 -11.49 9.11
CA ARG A 16 4.60 -10.91 10.35
C ARG A 16 6.06 -10.51 10.18
N LEU A 17 6.35 -9.23 10.35
CA LEU A 17 7.70 -8.66 10.35
C LEU A 17 8.15 -8.39 11.80
N LEU A 18 9.05 -9.22 12.32
CA LEU A 18 9.57 -9.08 13.68
C LEU A 18 10.70 -8.05 13.71
N ILE A 19 10.54 -6.99 14.52
CA ILE A 19 11.60 -6.00 14.76
C ILE A 19 12.39 -6.44 16.00
N GLN A 20 13.67 -6.72 15.81
CA GLN A 20 14.57 -7.01 16.93
C GLN A 20 14.93 -5.70 17.65
N GLN A 21 15.09 -5.76 18.98
CA GLN A 21 15.40 -4.60 19.83
C GLN A 21 14.38 -3.47 19.72
N GLN A 22 13.09 -3.78 19.93
CA GLN A 22 12.02 -2.79 19.82
C GLN A 22 12.22 -1.58 20.76
N ASP A 23 12.86 -1.78 21.92
CA ASP A 23 13.18 -0.73 22.88
C ASP A 23 14.26 0.27 22.40
N ALA A 24 15.04 -0.11 21.37
CA ALA A 24 16.07 0.76 20.78
C ALA A 24 15.48 1.79 19.79
N TYR A 25 14.28 1.54 19.26
CA TYR A 25 13.64 2.37 18.24
C TYR A 25 12.46 3.14 18.84
N THR A 26 12.72 4.34 19.36
CA THR A 26 11.70 5.18 20.02
C THR A 26 10.89 6.05 19.05
N ALA A 27 11.40 6.32 17.84
CA ALA A 27 10.78 7.20 16.86
C ALA A 27 10.04 6.43 15.74
N VAL A 28 9.07 5.58 16.11
CA VAL A 28 8.31 4.75 15.15
C VAL A 28 7.53 5.60 14.14
N PHE A 29 7.11 6.82 14.50
CA PHE A 29 6.37 7.73 13.62
C PHE A 29 7.16 8.22 12.39
N CYS A 30 8.49 8.11 12.40
CA CYS A 30 9.36 8.41 11.25
C CYS A 30 9.79 7.15 10.49
N SER A 31 9.28 5.97 10.84
CA SER A 31 9.60 4.73 10.15
C SER A 31 8.78 4.58 8.86
N SER A 32 9.32 3.85 7.89
CA SER A 32 8.66 3.55 6.63
C SER A 32 8.88 2.09 6.24
N LEU A 33 7.85 1.42 5.74
CA LEU A 33 7.97 0.07 5.17
C LEU A 33 8.12 0.17 3.66
N HIS A 34 9.23 -0.35 3.13
CA HIS A 34 9.46 -0.43 1.68
C HIS A 34 9.06 -1.82 1.18
N MET A 35 8.08 -1.87 0.28
CA MET A 35 7.62 -3.11 -0.34
C MET A 35 8.04 -3.15 -1.81
N ARG A 36 8.59 -4.29 -2.25
CA ARG A 36 8.99 -4.53 -3.65
C ARG A 36 8.54 -5.93 -4.04
N GLY A 37 8.06 -6.08 -5.27
CA GLY A 37 7.67 -7.36 -5.86
C GLY A 37 7.81 -7.34 -7.38
N GLN A 38 7.58 -8.50 -8.00
CA GLN A 38 7.54 -8.65 -9.45
C GLN A 38 6.14 -9.11 -9.86
N LEU A 39 5.63 -8.56 -10.95
CA LEU A 39 4.37 -9.02 -11.56
C LEU A 39 4.70 -10.11 -12.57
N LEU A 40 4.16 -11.30 -12.36
CA LEU A 40 4.30 -12.43 -13.27
C LEU A 40 3.04 -12.58 -14.12
N LYS A 41 3.22 -12.97 -15.38
CA LYS A 41 2.12 -13.42 -16.24
C LYS A 41 1.72 -14.86 -15.87
N THR A 42 0.66 -15.36 -16.49
CA THR A 42 0.20 -16.75 -16.31
C THR A 42 1.25 -17.79 -16.71
N ASP A 43 2.20 -17.43 -17.57
CA ASP A 43 3.33 -18.27 -17.98
C ASP A 43 4.57 -18.12 -17.07
N GLU A 44 4.42 -17.50 -15.90
CA GLU A 44 5.47 -17.23 -14.91
C GLU A 44 6.60 -16.30 -15.40
N THR A 45 6.45 -15.67 -16.57
CA THR A 45 7.40 -14.66 -17.04
C THR A 45 7.11 -13.29 -16.43
N VAL A 46 8.17 -12.50 -16.21
CA VAL A 46 8.02 -11.13 -15.69
C VAL A 46 7.26 -10.27 -16.70
N SER A 47 6.19 -9.64 -16.24
CA SER A 47 5.43 -8.69 -17.04
C SER A 47 6.15 -7.35 -17.09
N ILE A 48 6.47 -6.90 -18.29
CA ILE A 48 7.06 -5.56 -18.55
C ILE A 48 5.99 -4.49 -18.80
N THR A 49 4.73 -4.90 -18.99
CA THR A 49 3.62 -4.00 -19.33
C THR A 49 2.53 -3.93 -18.26
N ALA A 50 2.55 -4.82 -17.27
CA ALA A 50 1.56 -4.80 -16.20
C ALA A 50 1.98 -3.78 -15.15
N PHE A 51 1.02 -2.95 -14.76
CA PHE A 51 1.19 -1.95 -13.70
C PHE A 51 0.01 -2.07 -12.74
N PHE A 52 0.26 -1.74 -11.47
CA PHE A 52 -0.82 -1.54 -10.53
C PHE A 52 -1.51 -0.21 -10.83
N ASP A 53 -2.84 -0.21 -10.74
CA ASP A 53 -3.60 1.04 -10.62
C ASP A 53 -3.29 1.72 -9.27
N LYS A 54 -3.79 2.94 -9.06
CA LYS A 54 -3.56 3.78 -7.89
C LYS A 54 -3.69 2.98 -6.59
N MET A 55 -2.61 2.92 -5.81
CA MET A 55 -2.51 2.20 -4.54
C MET A 55 -2.72 0.67 -4.64
N GLY A 56 -2.64 0.08 -5.83
CA GLY A 56 -2.97 -1.33 -6.09
C GLY A 56 -2.24 -2.34 -5.20
N LEU A 57 -0.99 -2.07 -4.83
CA LEU A 57 -0.23 -2.91 -3.90
C LEU A 57 -0.87 -2.97 -2.50
N LEU A 58 -1.45 -1.87 -2.02
CA LEU A 58 -2.11 -1.81 -0.71
C LEU A 58 -3.46 -2.53 -0.69
N PHE A 59 -4.07 -2.79 -1.85
CA PHE A 59 -5.29 -3.61 -1.96
C PHE A 59 -5.04 -5.10 -1.74
N LEU A 60 -3.78 -5.56 -1.70
CA LEU A 60 -3.44 -6.92 -1.32
C LEU A 60 -3.64 -7.19 0.18
N PHE A 61 -3.81 -6.14 0.99
CA PHE A 61 -3.92 -6.24 2.44
C PHE A 61 -5.31 -5.81 2.91
N ASP A 62 -5.98 -6.66 3.70
CA ASP A 62 -7.22 -6.29 4.41
C ASP A 62 -6.91 -5.42 5.65
N GLU A 63 -5.78 -5.68 6.31
CA GLU A 63 -5.36 -4.97 7.51
C GLU A 63 -3.85 -4.85 7.60
N ILE A 64 -3.36 -3.69 8.01
CA ILE A 64 -1.98 -3.49 8.46
C ILE A 64 -2.04 -3.06 9.93
N ARG A 65 -1.21 -3.71 10.75
CA ARG A 65 -1.19 -3.49 12.19
C ARG A 65 0.23 -3.41 12.70
N TYR A 66 0.47 -2.43 13.56
CA TYR A 66 1.71 -2.31 14.30
C TYR A 66 1.47 -2.70 15.76
N GLU A 67 2.23 -3.69 16.22
CA GLU A 67 2.15 -4.21 17.58
C GLU A 67 3.48 -3.99 18.32
N MET A 68 3.40 -3.60 19.58
CA MET A 68 4.54 -3.48 20.50
C MET A 68 4.27 -4.30 21.75
N ASN A 69 5.14 -5.27 22.03
CA ASN A 69 4.94 -6.22 23.13
C ASN A 69 3.52 -6.83 23.14
N CYS A 70 3.03 -7.26 21.97
CA CYS A 70 1.69 -7.83 21.75
C CYS A 70 0.51 -6.86 22.01
N ILE A 71 0.78 -5.56 22.15
CA ILE A 71 -0.24 -4.52 22.25
C ILE A 71 -0.33 -3.81 20.90
N VAL A 72 -1.55 -3.67 20.39
CA VAL A 72 -1.80 -2.93 19.15
C VAL A 72 -1.58 -1.44 19.39
N VAL A 73 -0.56 -0.88 18.75
CA VAL A 73 -0.23 0.53 18.83
C VAL A 73 -0.94 1.31 17.72
N ASP A 74 -0.96 0.75 16.51
CA ASP A 74 -1.68 1.32 15.37
C ASP A 74 -2.29 0.21 14.50
N LYS A 75 -3.42 0.52 13.87
CA LYS A 75 -4.19 -0.40 13.04
C LYS A 75 -4.91 0.36 11.94
N CYS A 76 -4.70 -0.08 10.71
CA CYS A 76 -5.44 0.41 9.54
C CYS A 76 -6.15 -0.76 8.86
N ARG A 77 -7.48 -0.72 8.85
CA ARG A 77 -8.32 -1.65 8.09
C ARG A 77 -8.61 -1.06 6.71
N ASN A 78 -8.57 -1.88 5.67
CA ASN A 78 -8.67 -1.46 4.27
C ASN A 78 -7.63 -0.37 3.91
N PRO A 79 -6.32 -0.65 4.07
CA PRO A 79 -5.26 0.33 3.80
C PRO A 79 -5.27 0.82 2.34
N GLY A 80 -5.61 -0.04 1.37
CA GLY A 80 -5.76 0.36 -0.03
C GLY A 80 -6.80 1.46 -0.24
N LEU A 81 -8.01 1.29 0.31
CA LEU A 81 -9.08 2.27 0.19
C LEU A 81 -8.76 3.57 0.94
N THR A 82 -8.24 3.46 2.16
CA THR A 82 -7.89 4.61 2.99
C THR A 82 -6.80 5.47 2.33
N ALA A 83 -5.74 4.83 1.81
CA ALA A 83 -4.66 5.52 1.12
C ALA A 83 -5.13 6.14 -0.20
N LEU A 84 -6.00 5.45 -0.94
CA LEU A 84 -6.57 5.96 -2.19
C LEU A 84 -7.40 7.23 -1.95
N MET A 85 -8.31 7.20 -0.97
CA MET A 85 -9.13 8.36 -0.61
C MET A 85 -8.26 9.53 -0.14
N LYS A 86 -7.27 9.27 0.73
CA LYS A 86 -6.34 10.30 1.20
C LYS A 86 -5.55 10.89 0.03
N GLY A 87 -5.09 10.06 -0.91
CA GLY A 87 -4.37 10.51 -2.09
C GLY A 87 -5.19 11.46 -2.95
N TYR A 88 -6.45 11.14 -3.22
CA TYR A 88 -7.34 12.04 -3.99
C TYR A 88 -7.56 13.39 -3.32
N VAL A 89 -7.67 13.43 -1.99
CA VAL A 89 -7.92 14.67 -1.24
C VAL A 89 -6.64 15.48 -1.01
N SER A 90 -5.49 14.81 -0.93
CA SER A 90 -4.25 15.43 -0.43
C SER A 90 -3.23 15.74 -1.53
N PHE A 91 -3.21 14.98 -2.62
CA PHE A 91 -2.19 15.13 -3.65
C PHE A 91 -2.56 16.20 -4.65
N ASN A 92 -1.62 17.11 -4.90
CA ASN A 92 -1.67 17.96 -6.09
C ASN A 92 -1.07 17.24 -7.31
N GLN A 93 -1.25 17.83 -8.49
CA GLN A 93 -0.78 17.27 -9.76
C GLN A 93 0.71 16.91 -9.77
N ASN A 94 1.56 17.76 -9.18
CA ASN A 94 3.01 17.52 -9.15
C ASN A 94 3.38 16.37 -8.20
N GLU A 95 2.67 16.24 -7.07
CA GLU A 95 2.87 15.14 -6.14
C GLU A 95 2.41 13.80 -6.72
N ALA A 96 1.29 13.80 -7.44
CA ALA A 96 0.76 12.61 -8.09
C ALA A 96 1.74 12.05 -9.11
N ILE A 97 2.29 12.91 -9.99
CA ILE A 97 3.29 12.51 -10.99
C ILE A 97 4.52 11.87 -10.32
N ARG A 98 4.90 12.34 -9.13
CA ARG A 98 6.02 11.74 -8.37
C ARG A 98 5.70 10.37 -7.76
N LEU A 99 4.42 9.98 -7.74
CA LEU A 99 3.89 8.74 -7.19
C LEU A 99 3.46 7.75 -8.29
N GLU A 100 4.04 7.86 -9.49
CA GLU A 100 3.83 6.95 -10.61
C GLU A 100 4.08 5.48 -10.22
N ASN A 101 5.08 5.24 -9.37
CA ASN A 101 5.45 3.90 -8.88
C ASN A 101 4.34 3.19 -8.10
N VAL A 102 3.33 3.93 -7.64
CA VAL A 102 2.16 3.42 -6.93
C VAL A 102 0.86 3.70 -7.69
N GLY A 103 0.97 3.90 -9.02
CA GLY A 103 -0.16 3.97 -9.95
C GLY A 103 -0.73 5.37 -10.18
N TRP A 104 -0.15 6.43 -9.60
CA TRP A 104 -0.58 7.81 -9.87
C TRP A 104 0.10 8.33 -11.14
N THR A 105 -0.42 7.94 -12.30
CA THR A 105 0.11 8.34 -13.62
C THR A 105 -0.54 9.60 -14.16
N ASP A 106 -1.77 9.90 -13.72
CA ASP A 106 -2.60 10.92 -14.34
C ASP A 106 -2.60 12.16 -13.47
N GLY A 107 -1.98 13.23 -13.97
CA GLY A 107 -2.07 14.55 -13.34
C GLY A 107 -3.47 15.18 -13.42
N ASN A 108 -4.40 14.58 -14.19
CA ASN A 108 -5.77 15.06 -14.35
C ASN A 108 -6.68 14.50 -13.25
N PHE A 109 -6.57 15.05 -12.05
CA PHE A 109 -7.59 14.87 -10.99
C PHE A 109 -8.96 15.43 -11.39
N ALA A 110 -9.01 16.24 -12.45
CA ALA A 110 -10.19 16.95 -12.91
C ALA A 110 -11.22 16.08 -13.65
N ASP A 111 -10.85 14.96 -14.28
CA ASP A 111 -11.80 14.26 -15.17
C ASP A 111 -12.73 13.26 -14.46
N ASN A 112 -12.34 12.74 -13.28
CA ASN A 112 -13.13 11.69 -12.60
C ASN A 112 -13.68 12.07 -11.22
N MET A 113 -13.17 13.12 -10.56
CA MET A 113 -13.73 13.62 -9.30
C MET A 113 -14.72 14.78 -9.51
N VAL A 114 -14.51 15.61 -10.54
CA VAL A 114 -15.39 16.75 -10.86
C VAL A 114 -16.71 16.25 -11.47
N THR A 115 -16.69 15.14 -12.22
CA THR A 115 -17.91 14.52 -12.78
C THR A 115 -18.90 14.03 -11.71
N LEU A 116 -18.43 13.61 -10.53
CA LEU A 116 -19.28 13.21 -9.40
C LEU A 116 -19.71 14.39 -8.50
N MET A 117 -19.05 15.55 -8.59
CA MET A 117 -19.46 16.80 -7.93
C MET A 117 -20.36 17.66 -8.86
N TYR A 118 -21.14 17.04 -9.74
CA TYR A 118 -22.26 17.69 -10.40
C TYR A 118 -23.57 17.02 -9.95
N ALA A 119 -24.19 17.56 -8.89
CA ALA A 119 -25.57 17.28 -8.53
C ALA A 119 -26.26 18.56 -8.01
N TYR A 120 -26.94 19.22 -8.95
CA TYR A 120 -28.06 20.18 -8.91
C TYR A 120 -28.11 21.38 -7.92
N ARG A 121 -28.72 22.44 -8.46
CA ARG A 121 -28.97 23.79 -7.90
C ARG A 121 -29.43 23.83 -6.45
#